data_AF-A0A7I9V352-F1
#
_entry.id   AF-A0A7I9V352-F1
#
_cell.length_a   1.000
_cell.length_b   1.000
_cell.length_c   1.000
_cell.angle_alpha   90.00
_cell.angle_beta   90.00
_cell.angle_gamma   90.00
#
_symmetry.space_group_name_H-M   'P 1'
#
loop_
_entity.id
_entity.type
_entity.pdbx_description
1 polymer ?
#
loop_
_entity_poly.entity_id
_entity_poly.type
_entity_poly.pdbx_seq_one_letter_code
_entity_poly.pdbx_strand_id
1 'polypeptide(L)'
;MNSLVLIGFVGGLITGISPCILPVLPVVFLSGAQNTRDDDGERPDLRRRFVEGSRPYRVIAGLVVSFATVTLVGSSLLSLLRLPQDAFRWAGLIVLTTIGVGLIFPPVERLLEKPFSRLPTRRVGQGKSGFGLGLALGVLYVPCAGPVLAAIVVAGATGRIGVDTVALTVSFAVGAALPLLVFALAGRRIAERVAGFRKRQRAIRVAGGVVMIALAVGLVLNVPAALQRAIPDYTGALQDSVGGTDGLTSRLQLGGIVTDENRELANCDDGADRLQSCGAAPRLTGISQWFNTPGDAPLTLSQLRGKVVLIDFWAYSCINCQRSIPHVVDWYDRYRSSGLEVIGVHTPEYAFEKVPSNVVDAAGRLGITYPIALDPSFSTWTAYRNSYWPAQYLIDASGTVRHIEFGEGGYADSERLIRELLVQARPGVSLPQPSERQDTTPTEATTPETYLGIGKVVNYAGGGSYAAGVGDFSLPADQPDDSFALGGRWTLDYQGATAVADSSIALEYRAKHVYIVVGGTGSLRVTSGSATSTVPIDGPPTLHEIVSTADDDRGRVVVAASPGLQVFSFTYG
;
A
#
# COMPACT_ATOMS: atom_id res chain seq x y z
N MET A 1 -0.65 6.75 20.74
CA MET A 1 -0.72 5.54 21.59
C MET A 1 -2.15 5.01 21.80
N ASN A 2 -3.12 5.80 22.29
CA ASN A 2 -4.48 5.31 22.60
C ASN A 2 -5.23 4.71 21.39
N SER A 3 -5.16 5.34 20.21
CA SER A 3 -5.82 4.83 19.00
C SER A 3 -5.22 3.50 18.51
N LEU A 4 -3.89 3.33 18.62
CA LEU A 4 -3.21 2.08 18.25
C LEU A 4 -3.58 0.94 19.19
N VAL A 5 -3.62 1.20 20.50
CA VAL A 5 -4.07 0.21 21.49
C VAL A 5 -5.51 -0.23 21.20
N LEU A 6 -6.39 0.71 20.87
CA LEU A 6 -7.79 0.39 20.52
C LEU A 6 -7.89 -0.44 19.24
N ILE A 7 -7.17 -0.06 18.19
CA ILE A 7 -7.13 -0.80 16.92
C ILE A 7 -6.62 -2.23 17.12
N GLY A 8 -5.53 -2.38 17.88
CA GLY A 8 -4.98 -3.69 18.24
C GLY A 8 -5.99 -4.54 19.01
N PHE A 9 -6.63 -3.98 20.03
CA PHE A 9 -7.61 -4.67 20.86
C PHE A 9 -8.82 -5.17 20.05
N VAL A 10 -9.39 -4.29 19.21
CA VAL A 10 -10.55 -4.63 18.37
C VAL A 10 -10.17 -5.66 17.31
N GLY A 11 -9.01 -5.49 16.65
CA GLY A 11 -8.49 -6.47 15.70
C GLY A 11 -8.27 -7.85 16.32
N GLY A 12 -7.77 -7.88 17.57
CA GLY A 12 -7.63 -9.10 18.37
C GLY A 12 -8.97 -9.75 18.68
N LEU A 13 -9.97 -8.97 19.08
CA LEU A 13 -11.31 -9.47 19.40
C LEU A 13 -12.00 -10.10 18.18
N ILE A 14 -11.90 -9.45 17.01
CA ILE A 14 -12.44 -9.95 15.75
C ILE A 14 -11.73 -11.24 15.33
N THR A 15 -10.39 -11.27 15.38
CA THR A 15 -9.64 -12.50 15.06
C THR A 15 -9.93 -13.63 16.05
N GLY A 16 -10.19 -13.34 17.32
CA GLY A 16 -10.57 -14.32 18.34
C GLY A 16 -11.92 -15.02 18.07
N ILE A 17 -12.77 -14.45 17.22
CA ILE A 17 -14.07 -15.01 16.79
C ILE A 17 -13.95 -15.68 15.40
N SER A 18 -12.77 -15.61 14.78
CA SER A 18 -12.54 -16.10 13.41
C SER A 18 -12.85 -17.60 13.28
N PRO A 19 -13.44 -18.04 12.15
CA PRO A 19 -13.78 -19.44 11.88
C PRO A 19 -12.58 -20.40 11.95
N CYS A 20 -11.34 -19.90 11.94
CA CYS A 20 -10.13 -20.70 12.18
C CYS A 20 -10.04 -21.33 13.59
N ILE A 21 -10.73 -20.76 14.59
CA ILE A 21 -10.59 -21.15 16.01
C ILE A 21 -11.65 -22.17 16.44
N LEU A 22 -12.84 -22.06 15.83
CA LEU A 22 -13.99 -22.95 16.03
C LEU A 22 -13.65 -24.45 15.98
N PRO A 23 -12.75 -24.92 15.08
CA PRO A 23 -12.34 -26.32 15.01
C PRO A 23 -11.48 -26.82 16.17
N VAL A 24 -10.77 -25.93 16.88
CA VAL A 24 -9.85 -26.27 17.98
C VAL A 24 -10.54 -26.20 19.35
N LEU A 25 -11.63 -25.45 19.46
CA LEU A 25 -12.48 -25.31 20.64
C LEU A 25 -12.81 -26.65 21.34
N PRO A 26 -13.19 -27.74 20.63
CA PRO A 26 -13.48 -29.03 21.24
C PRO A 26 -12.31 -29.64 22.03
N VAL A 27 -11.06 -29.44 21.59
CA VAL A 27 -9.86 -29.95 22.25
C VAL A 27 -9.57 -29.17 23.53
N VAL A 28 -9.71 -27.84 23.47
CA VAL A 28 -9.58 -26.96 24.64
C VAL A 28 -10.63 -27.31 25.70
N PHE A 29 -11.88 -27.54 25.29
CA PHE A 29 -12.95 -27.98 26.20
C PHE A 29 -12.67 -29.33 26.87
N LEU A 30 -12.06 -30.27 26.16
CA LEU A 30 -11.72 -31.58 26.72
C LEU A 30 -10.55 -31.52 27.71
N SER A 31 -9.52 -30.74 27.39
CA SER A 31 -8.40 -30.50 28.32
C SER A 31 -8.82 -29.78 29.60
N GLY A 32 -9.88 -28.95 29.54
CA GLY A 32 -10.48 -28.32 30.71
C GLY A 32 -11.39 -29.24 31.54
N ALA A 33 -11.92 -30.31 30.94
CA ALA A 33 -12.87 -31.24 31.57
C ALA A 33 -12.25 -32.55 32.08
N GLN A 34 -11.07 -32.95 31.58
CA GLN A 34 -10.47 -34.26 31.87
C GLN A 34 -9.76 -34.39 33.23
N ASN A 35 -9.53 -33.31 33.99
CA ASN A 35 -8.76 -33.36 35.25
C ASN A 35 -9.61 -33.33 36.53
N THR A 36 -10.89 -33.70 36.48
CA THR A 36 -11.76 -33.86 37.67
C THR A 36 -11.85 -35.30 38.17
N ARG A 37 -10.92 -36.18 37.78
CA ARG A 37 -11.06 -37.64 38.00
C ARG A 37 -9.83 -38.37 38.54
N ASP A 38 -8.97 -37.68 39.30
CA ASP A 38 -7.99 -38.33 40.17
C ASP A 38 -7.69 -37.41 41.36
N ASP A 39 -8.40 -37.64 42.47
CA ASP A 39 -7.84 -37.55 43.83
C ASP A 39 -8.88 -38.08 44.81
N ASP A 40 -8.50 -39.11 45.57
CA ASP A 40 -9.27 -39.78 46.59
C ASP A 40 -9.77 -38.81 47.69
N GLY A 41 -10.80 -39.27 48.41
CA GLY A 41 -11.65 -38.44 49.25
C GLY A 41 -10.93 -37.77 50.43
N GLU A 42 -10.88 -36.44 50.41
CA GLU A 42 -10.75 -35.62 51.62
C GLU A 42 -11.36 -34.22 51.43
N ARG A 43 -11.77 -33.62 52.54
CA ARG A 43 -12.71 -32.47 52.64
C ARG A 43 -12.29 -31.24 51.81
N PRO A 44 -13.23 -30.48 51.23
CA PRO A 44 -12.91 -29.37 50.33
C PRO A 44 -12.40 -28.15 51.12
N ASP A 45 -11.10 -27.89 51.00
CA ASP A 45 -10.41 -26.76 51.62
C ASP A 45 -10.65 -25.45 50.83
N LEU A 46 -11.03 -24.36 51.53
CA LEU A 46 -11.41 -23.06 50.94
C LEU A 46 -10.32 -22.45 50.02
N ARG A 47 -9.05 -22.84 50.19
CA ARG A 47 -7.92 -22.43 49.34
C ARG A 47 -7.98 -22.97 47.90
N ARG A 48 -8.62 -24.13 47.64
CA ARG A 48 -8.69 -24.74 46.29
C ARG A 48 -9.59 -23.95 45.32
N ARG A 49 -10.64 -23.26 45.82
CA ARG A 49 -11.53 -22.40 45.00
C ARG A 49 -10.85 -21.15 44.44
N PHE A 50 -9.92 -20.54 45.19
CA PHE A 50 -9.18 -19.37 44.71
C PHE A 50 -8.11 -19.72 43.66
N VAL A 51 -7.50 -20.91 43.77
CA VAL A 51 -6.47 -21.36 42.81
C VAL A 51 -7.08 -21.76 41.45
N GLU A 52 -8.31 -22.29 41.43
CA GLU A 52 -9.02 -22.62 40.18
C GLU A 52 -9.44 -21.38 39.35
N GLY A 53 -9.61 -20.21 39.98
CA GLY A 53 -9.91 -18.96 39.28
C GLY A 53 -8.72 -18.37 38.50
N SER A 54 -7.49 -18.75 38.85
CA SER A 54 -6.25 -18.20 38.24
C SER A 54 -5.73 -19.00 37.05
N ARG A 55 -6.29 -20.20 36.79
CA ARG A 55 -5.82 -21.09 35.71
C ARG A 55 -6.07 -20.54 34.30
N PRO A 56 -7.23 -19.93 33.96
CA PRO A 56 -7.45 -19.33 32.64
C PRO A 56 -6.48 -18.18 32.36
N TYR A 57 -6.22 -17.34 33.37
CA TYR A 57 -5.25 -16.23 33.26
C TYR A 57 -3.82 -16.71 32.98
N ARG A 58 -3.42 -17.89 33.49
CA ARG A 58 -2.11 -18.49 33.18
C ARG A 58 -2.01 -19.05 31.76
N VAL A 59 -3.12 -19.54 31.19
CA VAL A 59 -3.19 -19.96 29.78
C VAL A 59 -3.07 -18.74 28.87
N ILE A 60 -3.79 -17.66 29.21
CA ILE A 60 -3.74 -16.39 28.48
C ILE A 60 -2.34 -15.78 28.54
N ALA A 61 -1.72 -15.73 29.73
CA ALA A 61 -0.35 -15.26 29.87
C ALA A 61 0.63 -16.08 29.00
N GLY A 62 0.46 -17.41 28.92
CA GLY A 62 1.25 -18.27 28.02
C GLY A 62 1.01 -17.98 26.54
N LEU A 63 -0.25 -17.79 26.14
CA LEU A 63 -0.62 -17.48 24.77
C LEU A 63 -0.06 -16.12 24.34
N VAL A 64 -0.22 -15.08 25.18
CA VAL A 64 0.29 -13.73 24.92
C VAL A 64 1.82 -13.74 24.83
N VAL A 65 2.51 -14.40 25.76
CA VAL A 65 3.98 -14.47 25.77
C VAL A 65 4.49 -15.24 24.56
N SER A 66 3.89 -16.38 24.21
CA SER A 66 4.30 -17.15 23.03
C SER A 66 4.09 -16.38 21.75
N PHE A 67 2.91 -15.77 21.61
CA PHE A 67 2.53 -15.04 20.40
C PHE A 67 3.43 -13.82 20.19
N ALA A 68 3.65 -13.03 21.25
CA ALA A 68 4.56 -11.88 21.19
C ALA A 68 5.99 -12.32 20.87
N THR A 69 6.50 -13.37 21.51
CA THR A 69 7.86 -13.87 21.30
C THR A 69 8.06 -14.39 19.87
N VAL A 70 7.14 -15.24 19.38
CA VAL A 70 7.23 -15.81 18.03
C VAL A 70 7.07 -14.73 16.97
N THR A 71 6.20 -13.74 17.19
CA THR A 71 6.00 -12.65 16.23
C THR A 71 7.21 -11.72 16.18
N LEU A 72 7.78 -11.32 17.32
CA LEU A 72 8.99 -10.48 17.36
C LEU A 72 10.23 -11.20 16.84
N VAL A 73 10.44 -12.46 17.24
CA VAL A 73 11.59 -13.24 16.77
C VAL A 73 11.44 -13.55 15.28
N GLY A 74 10.22 -13.87 14.84
CA GLY A 74 9.90 -14.10 13.43
C GLY A 74 10.17 -12.86 12.58
N SER A 75 9.69 -11.67 12.98
CA SER A 75 9.93 -10.41 12.27
C SER A 75 11.41 -10.02 12.24
N SER A 76 12.15 -10.24 13.33
CA SER A 76 13.59 -9.97 13.41
C SER A 76 14.42 -10.94 12.54
N LEU A 77 13.99 -12.19 12.45
CA LEU A 77 14.63 -13.21 11.61
C LEU A 77 14.34 -12.97 10.12
N LEU A 78 13.13 -12.49 9.80
CA LEU A 78 12.70 -12.08 8.47
C LEU A 78 13.52 -10.92 7.90
N SER A 79 13.83 -9.90 8.73
CA SER A 79 14.63 -8.75 8.30
C SER A 79 16.08 -9.12 7.97
N LEU A 80 16.63 -10.14 8.63
CA LEU A 80 17.98 -10.64 8.36
C LEU A 80 18.09 -11.52 7.10
N LEU A 81 17.06 -12.32 6.80
CA LEU A 81 17.16 -13.39 5.79
C LEU A 81 16.66 -13.00 4.38
N ARG A 82 16.06 -11.81 4.17
CA ARG A 82 15.53 -11.34 2.86
C ARG A 82 14.78 -12.42 2.07
N LEU A 83 13.97 -13.24 2.74
CA LEU A 83 13.20 -14.30 2.07
C LEU A 83 11.93 -13.71 1.42
N PRO A 84 11.49 -14.24 0.26
CA PRO A 84 10.26 -13.80 -0.39
C PRO A 84 9.04 -14.05 0.51
N GLN A 85 8.13 -13.06 0.59
CA GLN A 85 6.92 -13.11 1.43
C GLN A 85 6.02 -14.31 1.12
N ASP A 86 6.05 -14.82 -0.11
CA ASP A 86 5.28 -15.98 -0.54
C ASP A 86 5.68 -17.28 0.18
N ALA A 87 6.94 -17.43 0.59
CA ALA A 87 7.41 -18.65 1.23
C ALA A 87 6.71 -18.91 2.57
N PHE A 88 6.41 -17.86 3.34
CA PHE A 88 5.73 -17.97 4.64
C PHE A 88 4.24 -18.27 4.49
N ARG A 89 3.58 -17.68 3.47
CA ARG A 89 2.19 -17.98 3.13
C ARG A 89 2.04 -19.47 2.77
N TRP A 90 2.92 -20.00 1.93
CA TRP A 90 2.91 -21.42 1.58
C TRP A 90 3.26 -22.34 2.75
N ALA A 91 4.24 -21.99 3.58
CA ALA A 91 4.57 -22.74 4.78
C ALA A 91 3.38 -22.82 5.77
N GLY A 92 2.69 -21.71 6.01
CA GLY A 92 1.50 -21.66 6.85
C GLY A 92 0.34 -22.50 6.29
N LEU A 93 0.11 -22.44 4.98
CA LEU A 93 -0.91 -23.23 4.29
C LEU A 93 -0.62 -24.74 4.36
N ILE A 94 0.65 -25.14 4.19
CA ILE A 94 1.07 -26.55 4.30
C ILE A 94 0.80 -27.07 5.71
N VAL A 95 1.17 -26.31 6.76
CA VAL A 95 0.93 -26.69 8.16
C VAL A 95 -0.57 -26.79 8.44
N LEU A 96 -1.36 -25.80 8.03
CA LEU A 96 -2.81 -25.75 8.24
C LEU A 96 -3.52 -26.93 7.57
N THR A 97 -3.15 -27.22 6.32
CA THR A 97 -3.70 -28.35 5.54
C THR A 97 -3.33 -29.69 6.19
N THR A 98 -2.09 -29.83 6.65
CA THR A 98 -1.60 -31.05 7.32
C THR A 98 -2.38 -31.32 8.61
N ILE A 99 -2.62 -30.30 9.43
CA ILE A 99 -3.44 -30.41 10.66
C ILE A 99 -4.89 -30.73 10.31
N GLY A 100 -5.47 -30.07 9.31
CA GLY A 100 -6.84 -30.33 8.85
C GLY A 100 -7.04 -31.78 8.38
N VAL A 101 -6.10 -32.32 7.60
CA VAL A 101 -6.11 -33.71 7.14
C VAL A 101 -5.95 -34.69 8.31
N GLY A 102 -5.10 -34.38 9.28
CA GLY A 102 -4.93 -35.18 10.51
C GLY A 102 -6.20 -35.30 11.34
N LEU A 103 -7.02 -34.25 11.39
CA LEU A 103 -8.30 -34.25 12.12
C LEU A 103 -9.38 -35.10 11.43
N ILE A 104 -9.29 -35.31 10.10
CA ILE A 104 -10.23 -36.12 9.30
C ILE A 104 -9.83 -37.59 9.30
N PHE A 105 -8.52 -37.88 9.23
CA PHE A 105 -7.98 -39.25 9.16
C PHE A 105 -7.11 -39.59 10.39
N PRO A 106 -7.66 -40.30 11.40
CA PRO A 106 -6.91 -40.76 12.59
C PRO A 106 -5.60 -41.53 12.36
N PRO A 107 -5.40 -42.32 11.27
CA PRO A 107 -4.12 -43.00 11.05
C PRO A 107 -2.99 -42.08 10.58
N VAL A 108 -3.29 -40.90 10.04
CA VAL A 108 -2.29 -39.92 9.57
C VAL A 108 -1.57 -39.26 10.76
N GLU A 109 -2.27 -39.06 11.88
CA GLU A 109 -1.73 -38.51 13.13
C GLU A 109 -0.56 -39.36 13.65
N ARG A 110 -0.68 -40.70 13.61
CA ARG A 110 0.38 -41.63 14.04
C ARG A 110 1.61 -41.66 13.12
N LEU A 111 1.44 -41.31 11.84
CA LEU A 111 2.54 -41.25 10.87
C LEU A 111 3.32 -39.94 11.03
N LEU A 112 2.63 -38.83 11.33
CA LEU A 112 3.21 -37.51 11.61
C LEU A 112 3.96 -37.45 12.95
N GLU A 113 3.55 -38.21 13.98
CA GLU A 113 4.25 -38.27 15.27
C GLU A 113 5.55 -39.09 15.22
N LYS A 114 5.72 -39.95 14.21
CA LYS A 114 6.85 -40.88 14.06
C LYS A 114 8.23 -40.20 13.92
N PRO A 115 8.40 -39.09 13.18
CA PRO A 115 9.65 -38.33 13.18
C PRO A 115 9.89 -37.53 14.48
N PHE A 116 8.84 -37.06 15.14
CA PHE A 116 8.95 -36.28 16.39
C PHE A 116 9.18 -37.13 17.64
N SER A 117 8.85 -38.42 17.62
CA SER A 117 9.14 -39.35 18.72
C SER A 117 10.64 -39.67 18.89
N ARG A 118 11.48 -39.29 17.92
CA ARG A 118 12.95 -39.39 18.01
C ARG A 118 13.59 -38.19 18.73
N LEU A 119 12.87 -37.09 18.92
CA LEU A 119 13.31 -35.97 19.73
C LEU A 119 13.02 -36.29 21.21
N PRO A 120 14.00 -36.18 22.13
CA PRO A 120 13.76 -36.41 23.54
C PRO A 120 12.89 -35.25 24.05
N THR A 121 11.58 -35.45 24.04
CA THR A 121 10.65 -34.52 24.67
C THR A 121 10.92 -34.58 26.17
N ARG A 122 11.59 -33.54 26.70
CA ARG A 122 11.49 -33.21 28.12
C ARG A 122 10.00 -33.15 28.40
N ARG A 123 9.47 -34.14 29.11
CA ARG A 123 8.06 -34.18 29.52
C ARG A 123 7.79 -32.88 30.27
N VAL A 124 7.18 -31.92 29.58
CA VAL A 124 6.53 -30.77 30.20
C VAL A 124 5.41 -31.40 31.03
N GLY A 125 5.72 -31.65 32.30
CA GLY A 125 4.90 -32.48 33.16
C GLY A 125 3.47 -31.98 33.19
N GLN A 126 2.54 -32.90 32.93
CA GLN A 126 1.09 -32.73 32.99
C GLN A 126 0.56 -32.33 34.39
N GLY A 127 1.40 -31.80 35.27
CA GLY A 127 1.07 -31.51 36.66
C GLY A 127 0.74 -30.05 36.98
N LYS A 128 1.23 -29.01 36.27
CA LYS A 128 1.18 -27.65 36.86
C LYS A 128 1.07 -26.39 36.00
N SER A 129 0.97 -26.38 34.67
CA SER A 129 0.84 -25.07 34.00
C SER A 129 -0.02 -25.05 32.73
N GLY A 130 -1.20 -24.43 32.83
CA GLY A 130 -1.96 -23.97 31.66
C GLY A 130 -1.13 -23.07 30.73
N PHE A 131 0.00 -22.55 31.21
CA PHE A 131 1.01 -21.85 30.42
C PHE A 131 1.57 -22.67 29.25
N GLY A 132 1.88 -23.96 29.44
CA GLY A 132 2.44 -24.80 28.36
C GLY A 132 1.43 -25.07 27.24
N LEU A 133 0.16 -25.24 27.59
CA LEU A 133 -0.94 -25.33 26.63
C LEU A 133 -1.12 -24.00 25.87
N GLY A 134 -1.02 -22.87 26.58
CA GLY A 134 -1.05 -21.53 25.99
C GLY A 134 0.09 -21.27 24.99
N LEU A 135 1.30 -21.75 25.28
CA LEU A 135 2.44 -21.65 24.36
C LEU A 135 2.18 -22.39 23.05
N ALA A 136 1.67 -23.64 23.12
CA ALA A 136 1.37 -24.42 21.93
C ALA A 136 0.28 -23.76 21.07
N LEU A 137 -0.80 -23.28 21.70
CA LEU A 137 -1.91 -22.62 21.01
C LEU A 137 -1.52 -21.29 20.37
N GLY A 138 -0.58 -20.54 20.96
CA GLY A 138 -0.08 -19.28 20.40
C GLY A 138 0.63 -19.45 19.05
N VAL A 139 1.38 -20.54 18.87
CA VAL A 139 2.06 -20.86 17.59
C VAL A 139 1.04 -21.20 16.50
N LEU A 140 -0.03 -21.94 16.84
CA LEU A 140 -1.09 -22.28 15.90
C LEU A 140 -1.92 -21.06 15.47
N TYR A 141 -1.91 -19.98 16.25
CA TYR A 141 -2.68 -18.76 15.98
C TYR A 141 -2.06 -17.87 14.90
N VAL A 142 -0.73 -17.91 14.74
CA VAL A 142 0.04 -17.09 13.81
C VAL A 142 -0.46 -17.14 12.35
N PRO A 143 -0.70 -18.32 11.73
CA PRO A 143 -1.16 -18.37 10.33
C PRO A 143 -2.60 -17.85 10.14
N CYS A 144 -3.39 -17.73 11.20
CA CYS A 144 -4.80 -17.35 11.14
C CYS A 144 -5.03 -15.84 11.36
N ALA A 145 -4.03 -15.11 11.85
CA ALA A 145 -4.11 -13.67 12.12
C ALA A 145 -3.70 -12.78 10.92
N GLY A 146 -3.38 -13.40 9.77
CA GLY A 146 -3.49 -12.83 8.42
C GLY A 146 -3.05 -11.36 8.23
N PRO A 147 -3.89 -10.50 7.63
CA PRO A 147 -3.51 -9.12 7.26
C PRO A 147 -3.09 -8.22 8.43
N VAL A 148 -3.65 -8.45 9.62
CA VAL A 148 -3.36 -7.63 10.81
C VAL A 148 -1.96 -7.93 11.32
N LEU A 149 -1.56 -9.21 11.35
CA LEU A 149 -0.19 -9.60 11.66
C LEU A 149 0.79 -9.06 10.61
N ALA A 150 0.42 -9.06 9.33
CA ALA A 150 1.24 -8.46 8.28
C ALA A 150 1.46 -6.95 8.52
N ALA A 151 0.40 -6.21 8.90
CA ALA A 151 0.52 -4.79 9.26
C ALA A 151 1.42 -4.58 10.49
N ILE A 152 1.32 -5.43 11.52
CA ILE A 152 2.18 -5.36 12.72
C ILE A 152 3.64 -5.69 12.37
N VAL A 153 3.87 -6.71 11.54
CA VAL A 153 5.21 -7.11 11.09
C VAL A 153 5.85 -6.04 10.22
N VAL A 154 5.08 -5.42 9.30
CA VAL A 154 5.54 -4.30 8.48
C VAL A 154 5.85 -3.09 9.35
N ALA A 155 4.97 -2.73 10.29
CA ALA A 155 5.21 -1.65 11.24
C ALA A 155 6.41 -1.92 12.16
N GLY A 156 6.68 -3.18 12.49
CA GLY A 156 7.85 -3.60 13.28
C GLY A 156 9.14 -3.68 12.46
N ALA A 157 9.06 -3.84 11.13
CA ALA A 157 10.21 -3.88 10.24
C ALA A 157 10.69 -2.48 9.83
N THR A 158 9.81 -1.48 9.84
CA THR A 158 10.13 -0.09 9.46
C THR A 158 10.60 0.80 10.62
N GLY A 159 10.51 0.34 11.87
CA GLY A 159 10.92 1.10 13.07
C GLY A 159 11.83 0.32 14.01
N ARG A 160 12.72 1.01 14.73
CA ARG A 160 13.38 0.43 15.92
C ARG A 160 12.28 -0.04 16.86
N ILE A 161 12.39 -1.24 17.44
CA ILE A 161 11.40 -1.86 18.36
C ILE A 161 10.97 -0.83 19.42
N GLY A 162 9.92 -0.08 19.13
CA GLY A 162 9.45 1.04 19.93
C GLY A 162 8.37 0.58 20.88
N VAL A 163 8.10 1.40 21.90
CA VAL A 163 7.03 1.16 22.89
C VAL A 163 5.67 1.00 22.20
N ASP A 164 5.47 1.67 21.05
CA ASP A 164 4.22 1.59 20.27
C ASP A 164 3.98 0.21 19.62
N THR A 165 4.99 -0.44 19.04
CA THR A 165 4.85 -1.78 18.43
C THR A 165 4.62 -2.85 19.49
N VAL A 166 5.29 -2.72 20.64
CA VAL A 166 5.08 -3.60 21.80
C VAL A 166 3.67 -3.40 22.36
N ALA A 167 3.23 -2.15 22.54
CA ALA A 167 1.89 -1.83 23.02
C ALA A 167 0.80 -2.36 22.09
N LEU A 168 0.97 -2.21 20.77
CA LEU A 168 0.05 -2.73 19.76
C LEU A 168 -0.03 -4.27 19.80
N THR A 169 1.13 -4.95 19.87
CA THR A 169 1.21 -6.41 19.90
C THR A 169 0.58 -6.99 21.17
N VAL A 170 0.86 -6.38 22.33
CA VAL A 170 0.27 -6.78 23.61
C VAL A 170 -1.23 -6.53 23.60
N SER A 171 -1.69 -5.36 23.11
CA SER A 171 -3.11 -5.06 23.03
C SER A 171 -3.87 -6.03 22.13
N PHE A 172 -3.30 -6.38 20.98
CA PHE A 172 -3.85 -7.39 20.07
C PHE A 172 -3.94 -8.76 20.72
N ALA A 173 -2.88 -9.20 21.40
CA ALA A 173 -2.86 -10.48 22.08
C ALA A 173 -3.89 -10.54 23.24
N VAL A 174 -4.08 -9.44 23.96
CA VAL A 174 -5.13 -9.32 25.00
C VAL A 174 -6.53 -9.35 24.39
N GLY A 175 -6.74 -8.64 23.27
CA GLY A 175 -8.01 -8.65 22.53
C GLY A 175 -8.40 -10.05 22.04
N ALA A 176 -7.44 -10.81 21.49
CA ALA A 176 -7.66 -12.18 21.03
C ALA A 176 -7.91 -13.18 22.17
N ALA A 177 -7.29 -12.96 23.33
CA ALA A 177 -7.45 -13.81 24.50
C ALA A 177 -8.85 -13.73 25.14
N LEU A 178 -9.53 -12.59 24.98
CA LEU A 178 -10.78 -12.31 25.69
C LEU A 178 -11.96 -13.18 25.19
N PRO A 179 -12.24 -13.32 23.88
CA PRO A 179 -13.23 -14.27 23.37
C PRO A 179 -12.91 -15.72 23.78
N LEU A 180 -11.65 -16.13 23.71
CA LEU A 180 -11.20 -17.47 24.11
C LEU A 180 -11.49 -17.76 25.59
N LEU A 181 -11.30 -16.76 26.47
CA LEU A 181 -11.64 -16.86 27.89
C LEU A 181 -13.14 -17.06 28.10
N VAL A 182 -13.96 -16.28 27.40
CA VAL A 182 -15.42 -16.36 27.48
C VAL A 182 -15.89 -17.74 27.03
N PHE A 183 -15.39 -18.24 25.90
CA PHE A 183 -15.72 -19.58 25.41
C PHE A 183 -15.26 -20.66 26.39
N ALA A 184 -14.02 -20.61 26.88
CA ALA A 184 -13.50 -21.58 27.83
C ALA A 184 -14.35 -21.68 29.11
N LEU A 185 -14.81 -20.55 29.65
CA LEU A 185 -15.69 -20.49 30.82
C LEU A 185 -17.11 -21.01 30.50
N ALA A 186 -17.66 -20.64 29.34
CA ALA A 186 -18.97 -21.12 28.89
C ALA A 186 -19.00 -22.64 28.66
N GLY A 187 -17.91 -23.20 28.14
CA GLY A 187 -17.77 -24.63 27.89
C GLY A 187 -17.82 -25.48 29.14
N ARG A 188 -17.29 -25.01 30.28
CA ARG A 188 -17.37 -25.75 31.56
C ARG A 188 -18.83 -25.94 31.99
N ARG A 189 -19.67 -24.91 31.85
CA ARG A 189 -21.13 -24.99 32.13
C ARG A 189 -21.89 -25.88 31.14
N ILE A 190 -21.52 -25.86 29.86
CA ILE A 190 -22.21 -26.63 28.80
C ILE A 190 -21.81 -28.11 28.83
N ALA A 191 -20.53 -28.41 29.07
CA ALA A 191 -20.02 -29.77 29.16
C ALA A 191 -20.59 -30.53 30.36
N GLU A 192 -20.86 -29.84 31.48
CA GLU A 192 -21.54 -30.41 32.66
C GLU A 192 -23.04 -30.69 32.41
N ARG A 193 -23.71 -29.89 31.56
CA ARG A 193 -25.15 -30.04 31.26
C ARG A 193 -25.48 -31.01 30.14
N VAL A 194 -24.58 -31.24 29.18
CA VAL A 194 -24.92 -31.94 27.94
C VAL A 194 -24.14 -33.26 27.82
N ALA A 195 -24.67 -34.32 28.44
CA ALA A 195 -24.11 -35.68 28.34
C ALA A 195 -24.06 -36.21 26.89
N GLY A 196 -24.91 -35.69 25.99
CA GLY A 196 -24.95 -36.03 24.57
C GLY A 196 -23.79 -35.48 23.73
N PHE A 197 -23.02 -34.51 24.25
CA PHE A 197 -21.88 -33.92 23.54
C PHE A 197 -20.77 -34.95 23.30
N ARG A 198 -20.57 -35.88 24.24
CA ARG A 198 -19.61 -37.00 24.13
C ARG A 198 -19.90 -37.96 22.98
N LYS A 199 -21.18 -38.23 22.67
CA LYS A 199 -21.57 -39.16 21.58
C LYS A 199 -21.33 -38.60 20.18
N ARG A 200 -21.29 -37.27 20.01
CA ARG A 200 -21.09 -36.61 18.70
C ARG A 200 -19.68 -36.03 18.51
N GLN A 201 -18.74 -36.30 19.42
CA GLN A 201 -17.38 -35.73 19.37
C GLN A 201 -16.63 -36.04 18.08
N ARG A 202 -16.76 -37.26 17.57
CA ARG A 202 -16.11 -37.66 16.32
C ARG A 202 -16.65 -36.86 15.13
N ALA A 203 -17.98 -36.65 15.08
CA ALA A 203 -18.62 -35.85 14.03
C ALA A 203 -18.21 -34.38 14.11
N ILE A 204 -18.12 -33.81 15.31
CA ILE A 204 -17.70 -32.42 15.53
C ILE A 204 -16.22 -32.22 15.12
N ARG A 205 -15.34 -33.16 15.46
CA ARG A 205 -13.92 -33.11 15.07
C ARG A 205 -13.74 -33.17 13.54
N VAL A 206 -14.43 -34.09 12.87
CA VAL A 206 -14.38 -34.24 11.41
C VAL A 206 -14.96 -33.01 10.72
N ALA A 207 -16.09 -32.48 11.20
CA ALA A 207 -16.67 -31.24 10.68
C ALA A 207 -15.70 -30.06 10.82
N GLY A 208 -15.02 -29.94 11.97
CA GLY A 208 -13.98 -28.92 12.17
C GLY A 208 -12.80 -29.07 11.19
N GLY A 209 -12.33 -30.30 10.95
CA GLY A 209 -11.28 -30.57 9.97
C GLY A 209 -11.68 -30.21 8.54
N VAL A 210 -12.91 -30.53 8.13
CA VAL A 210 -13.45 -30.19 6.80
C VAL A 210 -13.53 -28.67 6.61
N VAL A 211 -14.01 -27.93 7.62
CA VAL A 211 -14.08 -26.46 7.57
C VAL A 211 -12.68 -25.83 7.47
N MET A 212 -11.68 -26.37 8.18
CA MET A 212 -10.29 -25.89 8.09
C MET A 212 -9.69 -26.07 6.70
N ILE A 213 -9.92 -27.23 6.07
CA ILE A 213 -9.42 -27.49 4.71
C ILE A 213 -10.15 -26.61 3.69
N ALA A 214 -11.47 -26.44 3.80
CA ALA A 214 -12.24 -25.55 2.94
C ALA A 214 -11.73 -24.11 3.03
N LEU A 215 -11.38 -23.64 4.23
CA LEU A 215 -10.79 -22.32 4.43
C LEU A 215 -9.37 -22.19 3.86
N ALA A 216 -8.52 -23.21 4.02
CA ALA A 216 -7.19 -23.25 3.43
C ALA A 216 -7.24 -23.17 1.89
N VAL A 217 -8.18 -23.91 1.27
CA VAL A 217 -8.44 -23.83 -0.18
C VAL A 217 -8.96 -22.44 -0.57
N GLY A 218 -9.87 -21.86 0.22
CA GLY A 218 -10.35 -20.48 0.01
C GLY A 218 -9.23 -19.44 0.05
N LEU A 219 -8.25 -19.60 0.96
CA LEU A 219 -7.07 -18.74 1.06
C LEU A 219 -6.13 -18.88 -0.15
N VAL A 220 -5.93 -20.10 -0.66
CA VAL A 220 -5.17 -20.33 -1.91
C VAL A 220 -5.81 -19.58 -3.09
N LEU A 221 -7.14 -19.64 -3.19
CA LEU A 221 -7.92 -18.98 -4.25
C LEU A 221 -8.19 -17.49 -3.99
N ASN A 222 -7.62 -16.89 -2.93
CA ASN A 222 -7.86 -15.49 -2.50
C ASN A 222 -9.34 -15.13 -2.29
N VAL A 223 -10.19 -16.11 -1.99
CA VAL A 223 -11.64 -15.92 -1.76
C VAL A 223 -11.94 -14.95 -0.62
N PRO A 224 -11.22 -14.94 0.53
CA PRO A 224 -11.47 -13.97 1.59
C PRO A 224 -11.25 -12.51 1.15
N ALA A 225 -10.28 -12.26 0.27
CA ALA A 225 -10.03 -10.93 -0.27
C ALA A 225 -11.11 -10.52 -1.29
N ALA A 226 -11.64 -11.46 -2.07
CA ALA A 226 -12.79 -11.23 -2.93
C ALA A 226 -14.08 -10.98 -2.14
N LEU A 227 -14.28 -11.73 -1.04
CA LEU A 227 -15.44 -11.59 -0.17
C LEU A 227 -15.40 -10.30 0.66
N GLN A 228 -14.23 -9.89 1.16
CA GLN A 228 -14.06 -8.58 1.81
C GLN A 228 -14.34 -7.41 0.86
N ARG A 229 -14.12 -7.56 -0.44
CA ARG A 229 -14.49 -6.56 -1.46
C ARG A 229 -15.97 -6.60 -1.84
N ALA A 230 -16.67 -7.70 -1.56
CA ALA A 230 -18.07 -7.92 -1.92
C ALA A 230 -19.05 -7.68 -0.76
N ILE A 231 -18.58 -7.65 0.49
CA ILE A 231 -19.41 -7.33 1.66
C ILE A 231 -19.52 -5.80 1.77
N PRO A 232 -20.73 -5.21 1.71
CA PRO A 232 -20.94 -3.78 1.90
C PRO A 232 -20.42 -3.31 3.26
N ASP A 233 -19.85 -2.09 3.29
CA ASP A 233 -19.17 -1.44 4.41
C ASP A 233 -20.05 -1.23 5.67
N TYR A 234 -20.40 -2.30 6.38
CA TYR A 234 -21.10 -2.19 7.67
C TYR A 234 -20.20 -1.65 8.79
N THR A 235 -18.87 -1.68 8.58
CA THR A 235 -17.89 -1.02 9.43
C THR A 235 -17.74 0.48 9.14
N GLY A 236 -18.14 0.95 7.95
CA GLY A 236 -18.13 2.37 7.59
C GLY A 236 -19.00 3.21 8.54
N ALA A 237 -20.22 2.74 8.85
CA ALA A 237 -21.13 3.46 9.74
C ALA A 237 -20.66 3.54 11.21
N LEU A 238 -19.89 2.56 11.69
CA LEU A 238 -19.24 2.61 13.01
C LEU A 238 -17.99 3.49 13.00
N GLN A 239 -17.33 3.60 11.85
CA GLN A 239 -16.20 4.50 11.65
C GLN A 239 -16.65 5.96 11.54
N ASP A 240 -17.82 6.22 10.94
CA ASP A 240 -18.46 7.53 10.83
C ASP A 240 -18.97 8.05 12.19
N SER A 241 -19.48 7.17 13.06
CA SER A 241 -19.96 7.57 14.39
C SER A 241 -18.85 7.81 15.42
N VAL A 242 -17.62 7.34 15.16
CA VAL A 242 -16.43 7.61 15.99
C VAL A 242 -15.53 8.69 15.36
N GLY A 243 -15.69 8.97 14.06
CA GLY A 243 -14.95 9.97 13.29
C GLY A 243 -15.63 11.35 13.18
N GLY A 244 -16.73 11.57 13.89
CA GLY A 244 -17.49 12.82 13.82
C GLY A 244 -16.87 13.96 14.64
N THR A 245 -15.93 14.69 14.02
CA THR A 245 -15.81 16.17 14.06
C THR A 245 -14.67 16.62 13.14
N ASP A 246 -15.04 17.33 12.07
CA ASP A 246 -14.28 18.30 11.26
C ASP A 246 -12.92 17.92 10.65
N GLY A 247 -12.44 16.67 10.78
CA GLY A 247 -11.11 16.24 10.32
C GLY A 247 -11.08 15.36 9.06
N LEU A 248 -12.21 15.13 8.38
CA LEU A 248 -12.29 14.16 7.26
C LEU A 248 -12.03 14.78 5.88
N THR A 249 -12.13 16.11 5.75
CA THR A 249 -11.87 16.86 4.50
C THR A 249 -10.39 16.83 4.09
N SER A 250 -9.47 16.42 4.98
CA SER A 250 -8.03 16.29 4.73
C SER A 250 -7.55 14.86 4.44
N ARG A 251 -8.44 13.86 4.45
CA ARG A 251 -8.05 12.42 4.41
C ARG A 251 -8.16 11.73 3.06
N LEU A 252 -8.47 12.45 1.98
CA LEU A 252 -8.39 11.91 0.62
C LEU A 252 -7.31 12.58 -0.25
N GLN A 253 -6.48 13.45 0.34
CA GLN A 253 -5.19 13.80 -0.24
C GLN A 253 -4.12 12.86 0.37
N LEU A 254 -3.44 12.09 -0.48
CA LEU A 254 -2.32 11.21 -0.15
C LEU A 254 -1.05 12.00 0.25
N GLY A 255 -1.18 13.00 1.12
CA GLY A 255 -0.11 13.84 1.65
C GLY A 255 0.56 13.25 2.89
N GLY A 256 1.13 12.05 2.74
CA GLY A 256 2.17 11.47 3.59
C GLY A 256 1.87 11.22 5.08
N ILE A 257 2.31 10.07 5.58
CA ILE A 257 2.38 9.82 7.03
C ILE A 257 3.30 10.90 7.65
N VAL A 258 2.79 11.65 8.63
CA VAL A 258 3.60 12.61 9.38
C VAL A 258 4.52 11.85 10.32
N THR A 259 5.81 12.10 10.19
CA THR A 259 6.89 11.51 10.99
C THR A 259 7.76 12.62 11.57
N ASP A 260 8.59 12.29 12.56
CA ASP A 260 9.56 13.26 13.09
C ASP A 260 10.55 13.75 12.03
N GLU A 261 10.80 12.95 10.97
CA GLU A 261 11.71 13.28 9.87
C GLU A 261 11.12 14.30 8.87
N ASN A 262 9.79 14.43 8.77
CA ASN A 262 9.13 15.25 7.73
C ASN A 262 8.08 16.26 8.23
N ARG A 263 7.79 16.28 9.55
CA ARG A 263 6.79 17.20 10.13
C ARG A 263 7.08 18.67 9.85
N GLU A 264 8.36 19.03 9.78
CA GLU A 264 8.82 20.42 9.60
C GLU A 264 8.65 20.91 8.16
N LEU A 265 8.39 20.01 7.19
CA LEU A 265 8.03 20.39 5.82
C LEU A 265 6.79 21.28 5.77
N ALA A 266 5.89 21.15 6.75
CA ALA A 266 4.69 21.99 6.86
C ALA A 266 4.97 23.46 7.23
N ASN A 267 6.23 23.81 7.53
CA ASN A 267 6.62 25.19 7.81
C ASN A 267 6.92 26.00 6.53
N CYS A 268 7.02 25.34 5.37
CA CYS A 268 7.15 26.02 4.09
C CYS A 268 5.76 26.15 3.46
N ASP A 269 5.49 27.33 2.90
CA ASP A 269 4.33 27.56 2.07
C ASP A 269 4.62 27.05 0.65
N ASP A 270 3.57 26.68 -0.06
CA ASP A 270 3.66 26.28 -1.46
C ASP A 270 4.03 27.47 -2.35
N GLY A 271 5.11 27.34 -3.10
CA GLY A 271 5.60 28.34 -4.06
C GLY A 271 5.99 29.69 -3.45
N ALA A 272 6.51 29.68 -2.23
CA ALA A 272 6.96 30.91 -1.58
C ALA A 272 8.06 31.62 -2.40
N ASP A 273 7.90 32.94 -2.59
CA ASP A 273 8.80 33.83 -3.33
C ASP A 273 10.12 34.18 -2.60
N ARG A 274 10.33 33.58 -1.43
CA ARG A 274 11.46 33.83 -0.53
C ARG A 274 11.88 32.53 0.17
N LEU A 275 13.16 32.44 0.53
CA LEU A 275 13.66 31.28 1.26
C LEU A 275 13.00 31.17 2.64
N GLN A 276 12.41 30.01 2.89
CA GLN A 276 11.87 29.60 4.18
C GLN A 276 12.80 28.56 4.83
N SER A 277 12.43 27.99 5.97
CA SER A 277 13.21 26.94 6.62
C SER A 277 12.28 25.88 7.19
N CYS A 278 12.16 24.77 6.48
CA CYS A 278 11.21 23.70 6.78
C CYS A 278 11.88 22.38 7.20
N GLY A 279 12.97 22.52 7.96
CA GLY A 279 13.65 21.40 8.59
C GLY A 279 14.61 20.66 7.65
N ALA A 280 15.25 19.62 8.18
CA ALA A 280 16.18 18.80 7.41
C ALA A 280 15.45 18.05 6.29
N ALA A 281 16.08 17.95 5.11
CA ALA A 281 15.54 17.17 4.01
C ALA A 281 15.37 15.68 4.41
N PRO A 282 14.16 15.09 4.24
CA PRO A 282 13.96 13.67 4.50
C PRO A 282 14.87 12.81 3.64
N ARG A 283 15.24 11.63 4.13
CA ARG A 283 16.08 10.71 3.35
C ARG A 283 15.32 10.16 2.14
N LEU A 284 16.07 9.99 1.04
CA LEU A 284 15.63 9.19 -0.11
C LEU A 284 15.61 7.71 0.33
N THR A 285 14.41 7.14 0.42
CA THR A 285 14.18 5.77 0.91
C THR A 285 13.36 4.96 -0.08
N GLY A 286 13.55 3.64 -0.07
CA GLY A 286 12.82 2.74 -0.98
C GLY A 286 13.14 2.92 -2.47
N ILE A 287 14.22 3.64 -2.80
CA ILE A 287 14.70 3.74 -4.18
C ILE A 287 15.16 2.37 -4.67
N SER A 288 14.54 1.88 -5.74
CA SER A 288 14.82 0.55 -6.28
C SER A 288 16.09 0.53 -7.13
N GLN A 289 16.31 1.58 -7.93
CA GLN A 289 17.41 1.73 -8.86
C GLN A 289 17.76 3.22 -9.04
N TRP A 290 19.01 3.46 -9.39
CA TRP A 290 19.52 4.77 -9.74
C TRP A 290 19.99 4.76 -11.19
N PHE A 291 19.84 5.90 -11.87
CA PHE A 291 20.38 6.13 -13.20
C PHE A 291 21.13 7.45 -13.23
N ASN A 292 21.99 7.63 -14.22
CA ASN A 292 22.81 8.85 -14.38
C ASN A 292 23.71 9.14 -13.16
N THR A 293 24.06 8.11 -12.38
CA THR A 293 25.07 8.19 -11.32
C THR A 293 26.29 7.34 -11.69
N PRO A 294 27.49 7.62 -11.14
CA PRO A 294 28.66 6.79 -11.41
C PRO A 294 28.42 5.32 -11.04
N GLY A 295 28.35 4.45 -12.06
CA GLY A 295 28.08 3.02 -11.91
C GLY A 295 26.69 2.68 -11.37
N ASP A 296 25.70 3.56 -11.59
CA ASP A 296 24.32 3.42 -11.09
C ASP A 296 24.25 3.23 -9.55
N ALA A 297 25.25 3.79 -8.85
CA ALA A 297 25.36 3.72 -7.42
C ALA A 297 24.34 4.64 -6.71
N PRO A 298 23.79 4.23 -5.55
CA PRO A 298 22.90 5.08 -4.77
C PRO A 298 23.55 6.37 -4.28
N LEU A 299 22.83 7.48 -4.45
CA LEU A 299 23.22 8.79 -3.93
C LEU A 299 22.49 9.07 -2.62
N THR A 300 23.19 9.65 -1.65
CA THR A 300 22.61 10.04 -0.35
C THR A 300 22.75 11.54 -0.13
N LEU A 301 21.75 12.17 0.50
CA LEU A 301 21.76 13.61 0.76
C LEU A 301 22.91 14.06 1.67
N SER A 302 23.48 13.16 2.47
CA SER A 302 24.66 13.43 3.28
C SER A 302 25.92 13.60 2.43
N GLN A 303 26.06 12.87 1.32
CA GLN A 303 27.17 13.03 0.36
C GLN A 303 27.10 14.36 -0.41
N LEU A 304 25.92 15.00 -0.43
CA LEU A 304 25.66 16.26 -1.14
C LEU A 304 25.75 17.49 -0.23
N ARG A 305 26.13 17.34 1.03
CA ARG A 305 26.39 18.49 1.91
C ARG A 305 27.44 19.41 1.30
N GLY A 306 27.21 20.72 1.39
CA GLY A 306 28.02 21.74 0.71
C GLY A 306 27.54 22.09 -0.71
N LYS A 307 26.60 21.35 -1.29
CA LYS A 307 25.92 21.68 -2.55
C LYS A 307 24.47 22.11 -2.29
N VAL A 308 23.94 22.92 -3.19
CA VAL A 308 22.49 23.17 -3.27
C VAL A 308 21.88 21.98 -4.00
N VAL A 309 20.80 21.39 -3.47
CA VAL A 309 20.18 20.20 -4.05
C VAL A 309 18.73 20.51 -4.40
N LEU A 310 18.33 20.24 -5.65
CA LEU A 310 16.94 20.27 -6.10
C LEU A 310 16.44 18.83 -6.21
N ILE A 311 15.40 18.48 -5.46
CA ILE A 311 14.65 17.24 -5.63
C ILE A 311 13.47 17.54 -6.54
N ASP A 312 13.41 16.88 -7.68
CA ASP A 312 12.36 17.06 -8.69
C ASP A 312 11.57 15.75 -8.82
N PHE A 313 10.32 15.74 -8.35
CA PHE A 313 9.42 14.60 -8.48
C PHE A 313 8.73 14.63 -9.85
N TRP A 314 8.86 13.55 -10.60
CA TRP A 314 8.34 13.47 -11.95
C TRP A 314 7.85 12.06 -12.30
N ALA A 315 7.00 11.99 -13.33
CA ALA A 315 6.59 10.76 -14.00
C ALA A 315 6.73 10.99 -15.51
N TYR A 316 7.27 10.03 -16.26
CA TYR A 316 7.66 10.32 -17.63
C TYR A 316 6.46 10.51 -18.59
N SER A 317 5.30 9.95 -18.28
CA SER A 317 4.07 10.12 -19.09
C SER A 317 3.21 11.31 -18.63
N CYS A 318 3.64 12.06 -17.61
CA CYS A 318 2.97 13.27 -17.16
C CYS A 318 3.33 14.46 -18.05
N ILE A 319 2.33 15.08 -18.70
CA ILE A 319 2.56 16.21 -19.60
C ILE A 319 3.12 17.44 -18.86
N ASN A 320 2.63 17.71 -17.66
CA ASN A 320 3.11 18.80 -16.82
C ASN A 320 4.60 18.61 -16.47
N CYS A 321 5.02 17.38 -16.18
CA CYS A 321 6.44 17.07 -16.01
C CYS A 321 7.22 17.29 -17.30
N GLN A 322 6.72 16.85 -18.46
CA GLN A 322 7.43 17.03 -19.74
C GLN A 322 7.61 18.51 -20.12
N ARG A 323 6.70 19.41 -19.70
CA ARG A 323 6.86 20.87 -19.86
C ARG A 323 7.82 21.48 -18.84
N SER A 324 7.81 20.99 -17.59
CA SER A 324 8.68 21.49 -16.50
C SER A 324 10.14 21.04 -16.60
N ILE A 325 10.39 19.76 -16.94
CA ILE A 325 11.73 19.16 -17.02
C ILE A 325 12.73 19.96 -17.87
N PRO A 326 12.35 20.51 -19.04
CA PRO A 326 13.22 21.40 -19.80
C PRO A 326 13.80 22.57 -18.99
N HIS A 327 13.06 23.16 -18.05
CA HIS A 327 13.59 24.20 -17.15
C HIS A 327 14.61 23.62 -16.16
N VAL A 328 14.32 22.45 -15.59
CA VAL A 328 15.21 21.74 -14.66
C VAL A 328 16.53 21.32 -15.33
N VAL A 329 16.47 20.82 -16.58
CA VAL A 329 17.65 20.47 -17.38
C VAL A 329 18.52 21.71 -17.61
N ASP A 330 17.93 22.85 -17.98
CA ASP A 330 18.68 24.09 -18.20
C ASP A 330 19.33 24.60 -16.91
N TRP A 331 18.63 24.54 -15.76
CA TRP A 331 19.22 24.88 -14.47
C TRP A 331 20.37 23.96 -14.10
N TYR A 332 20.23 22.65 -14.33
CA TYR A 332 21.31 21.71 -14.08
C TYR A 332 22.55 22.03 -14.91
N ASP A 333 22.38 22.23 -16.22
CA ASP A 333 23.49 22.52 -17.12
C ASP A 333 24.19 23.85 -16.80
N ARG A 334 23.43 24.87 -16.39
CA ARG A 334 23.96 26.19 -16.01
C ARG A 334 24.66 26.20 -14.66
N TYR A 335 24.11 25.50 -13.67
CA TYR A 335 24.50 25.70 -12.27
C TYR A 335 25.25 24.51 -11.65
N ARG A 336 25.36 23.36 -12.32
CA ARG A 336 26.08 22.19 -11.77
C ARG A 336 27.52 22.49 -11.38
N SER A 337 28.25 23.27 -12.17
CA SER A 337 29.63 23.70 -11.86
C SER A 337 29.68 24.68 -10.69
N SER A 338 28.63 25.48 -10.52
CA SER A 338 28.49 26.47 -9.45
C SER A 338 28.05 25.85 -8.12
N GLY A 339 27.62 24.59 -8.12
CA GLY A 339 27.29 23.83 -6.92
C GLY A 339 25.86 23.36 -6.78
N LEU A 340 25.06 23.41 -7.86
CA LEU A 340 23.76 22.78 -7.91
C LEU A 340 23.91 21.27 -8.16
N GLU A 341 23.14 20.47 -7.46
CA GLU A 341 22.86 19.08 -7.80
C GLU A 341 21.36 18.92 -7.99
N VAL A 342 20.94 18.16 -8.99
CA VAL A 342 19.53 17.83 -9.20
C VAL A 342 19.36 16.32 -9.04
N ILE A 343 18.31 15.90 -8.35
CA ILE A 343 17.89 14.50 -8.29
C ILE A 343 16.45 14.43 -8.78
N GLY A 344 16.25 13.81 -9.94
CA GLY A 344 14.93 13.49 -10.45
C GLY A 344 14.38 12.24 -9.76
N VAL A 345 13.49 12.41 -8.79
CA VAL A 345 12.78 11.28 -8.16
C VAL A 345 11.63 10.87 -9.06
N HIS A 346 11.84 9.78 -9.81
CA HIS A 346 10.83 9.23 -10.69
C HIS A 346 9.86 8.36 -9.88
N THR A 347 8.73 8.94 -9.47
CA THR A 347 7.64 8.23 -8.79
C THR A 347 6.57 7.91 -9.83
N PRO A 348 6.31 6.62 -10.13
CA PRO A 348 5.45 6.22 -11.24
C PRO A 348 3.96 6.37 -10.90
N GLU A 349 3.20 7.00 -11.77
CA GLU A 349 1.75 7.09 -11.71
C GLU A 349 1.07 5.80 -12.21
N TYR A 350 1.66 5.17 -13.23
CA TYR A 350 1.17 3.93 -13.84
C TYR A 350 2.14 2.75 -13.66
N ALA A 351 1.64 1.51 -13.79
CA ALA A 351 2.46 0.31 -13.63
C ALA A 351 3.59 0.22 -14.68
N PHE A 352 3.33 0.68 -15.91
CA PHE A 352 4.33 0.67 -16.97
C PHE A 352 5.51 1.62 -16.69
N GLU A 353 5.31 2.63 -15.84
CA GLU A 353 6.34 3.58 -15.43
C GLU A 353 7.28 3.02 -14.35
N LYS A 354 6.95 1.84 -13.79
CA LYS A 354 7.86 1.10 -12.90
C LYS A 354 8.98 0.38 -13.65
N VAL A 355 8.87 0.27 -14.97
CA VAL A 355 9.79 -0.49 -15.81
C VAL A 355 11.04 0.37 -16.06
N PRO A 356 12.23 -0.06 -15.58
CA PRO A 356 13.47 0.73 -15.67
C PRO A 356 13.82 1.23 -17.07
N SER A 357 13.72 0.36 -18.08
CA SER A 357 14.05 0.70 -19.46
C SER A 357 13.18 1.83 -20.00
N ASN A 358 11.88 1.83 -19.68
CA ASN A 358 10.95 2.86 -20.13
C ASN A 358 11.35 4.24 -19.56
N VAL A 359 11.77 4.27 -18.29
CA VAL A 359 12.22 5.49 -17.61
C VAL A 359 13.52 6.00 -18.22
N VAL A 360 14.50 5.12 -18.48
CA VAL A 360 15.77 5.50 -19.12
C VAL A 360 15.55 6.03 -20.53
N ASP A 361 14.73 5.36 -21.33
CA ASP A 361 14.43 5.79 -22.70
C ASP A 361 13.73 7.15 -22.70
N ALA A 362 12.78 7.37 -21.79
CA ALA A 362 12.08 8.64 -21.66
C ALA A 362 12.98 9.76 -21.13
N ALA A 363 13.83 9.48 -20.14
CA ALA A 363 14.82 10.42 -19.64
C ALA A 363 15.77 10.88 -20.75
N GLY A 364 16.20 9.96 -21.63
CA GLY A 364 16.99 10.28 -22.81
C GLY A 364 16.27 11.23 -23.78
N ARG A 365 14.98 11.00 -24.06
CA ARG A 365 14.15 11.90 -24.90
C ARG A 365 13.96 13.28 -24.31
N LEU A 366 13.88 13.37 -22.97
CA LEU A 366 13.71 14.62 -22.23
C LEU A 366 15.03 15.35 -21.95
N GLY A 367 16.18 14.77 -22.35
CA GLY A 367 17.50 15.36 -22.14
C GLY A 367 17.98 15.33 -20.69
N ILE A 368 17.42 14.45 -19.86
CA ILE A 368 17.77 14.34 -18.45
C ILE A 368 19.14 13.68 -18.30
N THR A 369 20.12 14.45 -17.83
CA THR A 369 21.48 13.97 -17.55
C THR A 369 21.83 13.97 -16.07
N TYR A 370 21.00 14.60 -15.23
CA TYR A 370 21.15 14.57 -13.78
C TYR A 370 20.73 13.20 -13.19
N PRO A 371 21.20 12.86 -11.98
CA PRO A 371 20.82 11.65 -11.26
C PRO A 371 19.30 11.41 -11.20
N ILE A 372 18.88 10.17 -11.48
CA ILE A 372 17.48 9.74 -11.40
C ILE A 372 17.36 8.67 -10.31
N ALA A 373 16.38 8.82 -9.43
CA ALA A 373 16.04 7.86 -8.39
C ALA A 373 14.66 7.23 -8.68
N LEU A 374 14.61 5.93 -8.96
CA LEU A 374 13.34 5.24 -9.24
C LEU A 374 12.63 4.87 -7.92
N ASP A 375 11.45 5.45 -7.68
CA ASP A 375 10.65 5.25 -6.45
C ASP A 375 9.35 4.47 -6.72
N PRO A 376 9.40 3.18 -7.09
CA PRO A 376 8.23 2.41 -7.53
C PRO A 376 7.25 2.05 -6.40
N SER A 377 7.67 2.26 -5.15
CA SER A 377 6.91 1.99 -3.93
C SER A 377 6.47 3.27 -3.20
N PHE A 378 6.61 4.44 -3.84
CA PHE A 378 6.20 5.75 -3.27
C PHE A 378 6.82 6.04 -1.91
N SER A 379 7.97 5.45 -1.61
CA SER A 379 8.59 5.52 -0.29
C SER A 379 9.23 6.89 -0.07
N THR A 380 9.95 7.39 -1.08
CA THR A 380 10.48 8.75 -1.05
C THR A 380 9.37 9.78 -1.22
N TRP A 381 8.42 9.54 -2.12
CA TRP A 381 7.20 10.35 -2.27
C TRP A 381 6.48 10.58 -0.93
N THR A 382 6.22 9.49 -0.20
CA THR A 382 5.55 9.53 1.11
C THR A 382 6.42 10.22 2.16
N ALA A 383 7.74 9.97 2.16
CA ALA A 383 8.67 10.61 3.10
C ALA A 383 8.69 12.13 2.93
N TYR A 384 8.62 12.63 1.70
CA TYR A 384 8.55 14.05 1.37
C TYR A 384 7.15 14.65 1.50
N ARG A 385 6.14 13.83 1.84
CA ARG A 385 4.73 14.22 1.93
C ARG A 385 4.21 14.85 0.63
N ASN A 386 4.75 14.41 -0.51
CA ASN A 386 4.33 14.93 -1.80
C ASN A 386 2.91 14.43 -2.15
N SER A 387 2.21 15.18 -3.01
CA SER A 387 0.89 14.81 -3.54
C SER A 387 0.70 15.17 -5.02
N TYR A 388 1.73 15.71 -5.69
CA TYR A 388 1.59 16.26 -7.04
C TYR A 388 2.76 15.90 -7.96
N TRP A 389 2.47 15.89 -9.25
CA TRP A 389 3.45 15.85 -10.33
C TRP A 389 3.27 17.09 -11.23
N PRO A 390 4.34 17.85 -11.53
CA PRO A 390 5.64 17.81 -10.88
C PRO A 390 5.58 18.37 -9.45
N ALA A 391 6.65 18.15 -8.67
CA ALA A 391 6.86 18.80 -7.39
C ALA A 391 8.34 18.97 -7.10
N GLN A 392 8.73 20.12 -6.55
CA GLN A 392 10.13 20.46 -6.33
C GLN A 392 10.40 20.81 -4.87
N TYR A 393 11.53 20.34 -4.36
CA TYR A 393 12.02 20.65 -3.02
C TYR A 393 13.46 21.13 -3.12
N LEU A 394 13.68 22.40 -2.77
CA LEU A 394 14.98 23.04 -2.81
C LEU A 394 15.67 22.95 -1.45
N ILE A 395 16.87 22.39 -1.44
CA ILE A 395 17.65 22.08 -0.24
C ILE A 395 18.95 22.89 -0.28
N ASP A 396 19.29 23.55 0.81
CA ASP A 396 20.55 24.30 0.91
C ASP A 396 21.77 23.42 1.20
N ALA A 397 22.96 24.04 1.22
CA ALA A 397 24.24 23.38 1.50
C ALA A 397 24.32 22.72 2.89
N SER A 398 23.50 23.14 3.86
CA SER A 398 23.40 22.51 5.18
C SER A 398 22.49 21.28 5.18
N GLY A 399 21.69 21.12 4.12
CA GLY A 399 20.71 20.06 3.97
C GLY A 399 19.33 20.37 4.52
N THR A 400 19.02 21.64 4.69
CA THR A 400 17.71 22.12 5.15
C THR A 400 16.85 22.43 3.93
N VAL A 401 15.58 22.02 3.94
CA VAL A 401 14.62 22.40 2.88
C VAL A 401 14.28 23.87 3.06
N ARG A 402 14.40 24.64 1.97
CA ARG A 402 14.25 26.10 1.96
C ARG A 402 13.13 26.61 1.09
N HIS A 403 12.62 25.79 0.17
CA HIS A 403 11.50 26.12 -0.70
C HIS A 403 10.87 24.82 -1.21
N ILE A 404 9.55 24.83 -1.38
CA ILE A 404 8.73 23.74 -1.89
C ILE A 404 7.80 24.35 -2.94
N GLU A 405 7.73 23.72 -4.10
CA GLU A 405 6.84 24.10 -5.21
C GLU A 405 6.02 22.87 -5.61
N PHE A 406 4.69 22.96 -5.54
CA PHE A 406 3.80 21.92 -6.03
C PHE A 406 3.15 22.33 -7.35
N GLY A 407 3.17 21.40 -8.30
CA GLY A 407 2.60 21.62 -9.62
C GLY A 407 3.57 22.28 -10.59
N GLU A 408 3.03 22.66 -11.74
CA GLU A 408 3.76 23.25 -12.86
C GLU A 408 3.72 24.78 -12.76
N GLY A 409 4.89 25.43 -12.93
CA GLY A 409 5.01 26.88 -12.88
C GLY A 409 6.15 27.33 -11.97
N GLY A 410 6.11 28.59 -11.53
CA GLY A 410 7.03 29.13 -10.51
C GLY A 410 8.50 29.26 -10.94
N TYR A 411 8.85 28.95 -12.21
CA TYR A 411 10.24 28.77 -12.64
C TYR A 411 11.16 29.95 -12.35
N ALA A 412 10.70 31.18 -12.58
CA ALA A 412 11.51 32.38 -12.34
C ALA A 412 11.83 32.57 -10.84
N ASP A 413 10.87 32.25 -9.97
CA ASP A 413 11.02 32.34 -8.53
C ASP A 413 11.91 31.21 -8.01
N SER A 414 11.66 29.97 -8.40
CA SER A 414 12.50 28.83 -8.04
C SER A 414 13.95 29.02 -8.50
N GLU A 415 14.19 29.52 -9.71
CA GLU A 415 15.54 29.82 -10.20
C GLU A 415 16.22 30.93 -9.39
N ARG A 416 15.50 32.01 -9.06
CA ARG A 416 16.02 33.07 -8.20
C ARG A 416 16.46 32.52 -6.84
N LEU A 417 15.67 31.65 -6.23
CA LEU A 417 15.99 31.02 -4.95
C LEU A 417 17.17 30.04 -5.06
N ILE A 418 17.27 29.27 -6.17
CA ILE A 418 18.44 28.45 -6.48
C ILE A 418 19.71 29.31 -6.51
N ARG A 419 19.68 30.42 -7.25
CA ARG A 419 20.81 31.35 -7.37
C ARG A 419 21.20 31.96 -6.03
N GLU A 420 20.20 32.34 -5.22
CA GLU A 420 20.44 32.86 -3.87
C GLU A 420 21.15 31.82 -2.98
N LEU A 421 20.68 30.57 -2.98
CA LEU A 421 21.32 29.50 -2.20
C LEU A 421 22.72 29.15 -2.71
N LEU A 422 22.99 29.26 -4.01
CA LEU A 422 24.33 29.04 -4.56
C LEU A 422 25.31 30.11 -4.07
N VAL A 423 24.89 31.37 -4.02
CA VAL A 423 25.70 32.47 -3.46
C VAL A 423 25.89 32.31 -1.96
N GLN A 424 24.86 31.89 -1.22
CA GLN A 424 24.97 31.59 0.22
C GLN A 424 25.93 30.43 0.48
N ALA A 425 25.90 29.37 -0.34
CA ALA A 425 26.78 28.21 -0.21
C ALA A 425 28.25 28.54 -0.55
N ARG A 426 28.48 29.42 -1.54
CA ARG A 426 29.82 29.83 -1.98
C ARG A 426 29.85 31.35 -2.22
N PRO A 427 30.15 32.15 -1.18
CA PRO A 427 30.28 33.60 -1.33
C PRO A 427 31.29 33.97 -2.42
N GLY A 428 30.87 34.79 -3.38
CA GLY A 428 31.70 35.22 -4.52
C GLY A 428 31.67 34.30 -5.75
N VAL A 429 30.83 33.25 -5.78
CA VAL A 429 30.61 32.46 -7.00
C VAL A 429 30.05 33.34 -8.12
N SER A 430 30.65 33.25 -9.31
CA SER A 430 30.11 33.89 -10.51
C SER A 430 29.07 32.97 -11.14
N LEU A 431 27.82 33.42 -11.19
CA LEU A 431 26.73 32.70 -11.83
C LEU A 431 26.50 33.24 -13.25
N PRO A 432 26.15 32.37 -14.22
CA PRO A 432 25.70 32.83 -15.54
C PRO A 432 24.43 33.68 -15.42
N GLN A 433 23.98 34.29 -16.52
CA GLN A 433 22.66 34.94 -16.56
C GLN A 433 21.55 33.90 -16.28
N PRO A 434 20.41 34.33 -15.72
CA PRO A 434 19.23 33.47 -15.53
C PRO A 434 18.81 32.77 -16.82
N SER A 435 18.03 31.71 -16.69
CA SER A 435 17.40 31.05 -17.82
C SER A 435 16.54 32.03 -18.61
N GLU A 436 16.66 31.99 -19.93
CA GLU A 436 15.77 32.70 -20.85
C GLU A 436 14.73 31.74 -21.44
N ARG A 437 14.57 30.55 -20.86
CA ARG A 437 13.64 29.54 -21.35
C ARG A 437 12.21 30.05 -21.20
N GLN A 438 11.46 30.01 -22.29
CA GLN A 438 10.08 30.42 -22.31
C GLN A 438 9.25 29.54 -21.37
N ASP A 439 8.47 30.16 -20.50
CA ASP A 439 7.44 29.50 -19.71
C ASP A 439 6.25 29.16 -20.63
N THR A 440 5.99 27.87 -20.80
CA THR A 440 4.88 27.34 -21.59
C THR A 440 3.76 26.76 -20.72
N THR A 441 3.71 27.12 -19.42
CA THR A 441 2.67 26.66 -18.50
C THR A 441 1.31 27.17 -18.98
N PRO A 442 0.30 26.30 -19.12
CA PRO A 442 -1.06 26.74 -19.46
C PRO A 442 -1.59 27.70 -18.40
N THR A 443 -1.99 28.92 -18.82
CA THR A 443 -2.54 29.94 -17.91
C THR A 443 -4.05 29.86 -17.75
N GLU A 444 -4.71 29.17 -18.68
CA GLU A 444 -6.15 29.00 -18.71
C GLU A 444 -6.57 27.69 -18.03
N ALA A 445 -7.80 27.65 -17.52
CA ALA A 445 -8.31 26.50 -16.82
C ALA A 445 -8.63 25.37 -17.82
N THR A 446 -7.82 24.32 -17.80
CA THR A 446 -8.01 23.12 -18.64
C THR A 446 -8.93 22.10 -17.98
N THR A 447 -9.43 21.15 -18.77
CA THR A 447 -10.11 19.95 -18.27
C THR A 447 -9.19 19.23 -17.25
N PRO A 448 -9.71 18.75 -16.11
CA PRO A 448 -8.94 17.92 -15.18
C PRO A 448 -8.48 16.62 -15.84
N GLU A 449 -7.36 16.03 -15.39
CA GLU A 449 -6.88 14.76 -15.95
C GLU A 449 -7.99 13.69 -15.97
N THR A 450 -8.24 13.15 -17.16
CA THR A 450 -9.34 12.22 -17.40
C THR A 450 -8.83 10.79 -17.31
N TYR A 451 -8.96 10.17 -16.14
CA TYR A 451 -8.54 8.78 -15.92
C TYR A 451 -9.56 7.76 -16.42
N LEU A 452 -9.09 6.73 -17.12
CA LEU A 452 -9.93 5.60 -17.55
C LEU A 452 -9.85 4.40 -16.58
N GLY A 453 -8.93 4.41 -15.62
CA GLY A 453 -8.85 3.37 -14.60
C GLY A 453 -10.02 3.45 -13.61
N ILE A 454 -10.68 2.32 -13.34
CA ILE A 454 -11.92 2.27 -12.53
C ILE A 454 -11.80 2.84 -11.11
N GLY A 455 -10.59 2.90 -10.55
CA GLY A 455 -10.34 3.45 -9.21
C GLY A 455 -10.03 4.94 -9.18
N LYS A 456 -9.78 5.56 -10.35
CA LYS A 456 -9.41 6.98 -10.50
C LYS A 456 -10.39 7.77 -11.35
N VAL A 457 -11.34 7.10 -12.03
CA VAL A 457 -12.32 7.74 -12.90
C VAL A 457 -13.19 8.74 -12.14
N VAL A 458 -13.32 9.96 -12.66
CA VAL A 458 -14.09 11.05 -12.03
C VAL A 458 -15.13 11.69 -12.96
N ASN A 459 -14.93 11.60 -14.27
CA ASN A 459 -15.70 12.33 -15.28
C ASN A 459 -16.21 11.43 -16.42
N TYR A 460 -16.57 10.19 -16.11
CA TYR A 460 -17.25 9.31 -17.07
C TYR A 460 -18.73 9.68 -17.18
N ALA A 461 -19.20 9.94 -18.41
CA ALA A 461 -20.54 10.38 -18.73
C ALA A 461 -21.32 9.44 -19.67
N GLY A 462 -20.78 8.26 -19.98
CA GLY A 462 -21.45 7.28 -20.86
C GLY A 462 -22.69 6.60 -20.25
N GLY A 463 -22.99 6.85 -18.97
CA GLY A 463 -24.06 6.19 -18.24
C GLY A 463 -23.77 4.72 -17.92
N GLY A 464 -24.63 4.11 -17.09
CA GLY A 464 -24.47 2.71 -16.67
C GLY A 464 -23.33 2.49 -15.66
N SER A 465 -22.95 1.23 -15.45
CA SER A 465 -21.90 0.86 -14.50
C SER A 465 -20.51 0.89 -15.13
N TYR A 466 -19.59 1.67 -14.57
CA TYR A 466 -18.16 1.65 -14.93
C TYR A 466 -17.41 0.70 -13.98
N ALA A 467 -17.34 -0.59 -14.32
CA ALA A 467 -16.81 -1.64 -13.46
C ALA A 467 -15.76 -2.50 -14.18
N ALA A 468 -14.90 -3.16 -13.39
CA ALA A 468 -13.86 -4.04 -13.90
C ALA A 468 -14.43 -5.18 -14.77
N GLY A 469 -13.72 -5.52 -15.84
CA GLY A 469 -14.07 -6.61 -16.74
C GLY A 469 -14.46 -6.13 -18.14
N VAL A 470 -14.98 -7.07 -18.94
CA VAL A 470 -15.40 -6.80 -20.31
C VAL A 470 -16.81 -6.23 -20.32
N GLY A 471 -17.01 -5.11 -21.01
CA GLY A 471 -18.32 -4.45 -21.16
C GLY A 471 -18.53 -3.91 -22.57
N ASP A 472 -19.81 -3.84 -22.96
CA ASP A 472 -20.26 -3.16 -24.17
C ASP A 472 -20.82 -1.79 -23.79
N PHE A 473 -20.35 -0.75 -24.47
CA PHE A 473 -20.66 0.65 -24.18
C PHE A 473 -21.24 1.35 -25.41
N SER A 474 -22.02 2.39 -25.19
CA SER A 474 -22.61 3.21 -26.25
C SER A 474 -22.39 4.68 -25.95
N LEU A 475 -22.00 5.45 -26.97
CA LEU A 475 -21.84 6.88 -26.83
C LEU A 475 -23.22 7.54 -26.58
N PRO A 476 -23.34 8.40 -25.55
CA PRO A 476 -24.58 9.11 -25.29
C PRO A 476 -24.85 10.16 -26.38
N ALA A 477 -26.12 10.50 -26.58
CA ALA A 477 -26.51 11.54 -27.53
C ALA A 477 -26.14 12.95 -27.05
N ASP A 478 -26.13 13.14 -25.74
CA ASP A 478 -25.75 14.38 -25.05
C ASP A 478 -24.70 14.04 -23.98
N GLN A 479 -23.62 14.81 -23.95
CA GLN A 479 -22.46 14.56 -23.10
C GLN A 479 -22.07 15.87 -22.41
N PRO A 480 -21.94 15.90 -21.07
CA PRO A 480 -21.48 17.09 -20.35
C PRO A 480 -20.09 17.54 -20.79
N ASP A 481 -19.80 18.84 -20.63
CA ASP A 481 -18.44 19.36 -20.76
C ASP A 481 -17.46 18.62 -19.82
N ASP A 482 -16.17 18.64 -20.16
CA ASP A 482 -15.09 18.13 -19.31
C ASP A 482 -15.27 16.64 -18.92
N SER A 483 -15.85 15.85 -19.82
CA SER A 483 -16.24 14.45 -19.58
C SER A 483 -15.92 13.52 -20.75
N PHE A 484 -15.87 12.21 -20.49
CA PHE A 484 -15.68 11.21 -21.54
C PHE A 484 -16.76 10.11 -21.53
N ALA A 485 -16.99 9.50 -22.67
CA ALA A 485 -17.85 8.34 -22.84
C ALA A 485 -17.19 7.26 -23.70
N LEU A 486 -17.55 6.00 -23.45
CA LEU A 486 -17.06 4.84 -24.19
C LEU A 486 -18.12 4.35 -25.18
N GLY A 487 -17.68 3.92 -26.34
CA GLY A 487 -18.46 3.23 -27.36
C GLY A 487 -17.78 1.94 -27.79
N GLY A 488 -18.57 0.92 -28.13
CA GLY A 488 -18.07 -0.40 -28.50
C GLY A 488 -17.67 -1.24 -27.30
N ARG A 489 -16.86 -2.28 -27.53
CA ARG A 489 -16.47 -3.26 -26.51
C ARG A 489 -15.13 -2.90 -25.89
N TRP A 490 -15.06 -2.86 -24.56
CA TRP A 490 -13.87 -2.53 -23.79
C TRP A 490 -13.64 -3.53 -22.66
N THR A 491 -12.38 -3.69 -22.26
CA THR A 491 -12.01 -4.35 -21.00
C THR A 491 -11.49 -3.29 -20.03
N LEU A 492 -12.16 -3.09 -18.91
CA LEU A 492 -11.80 -2.08 -17.90
C LEU A 492 -11.04 -2.73 -16.74
N ASP A 493 -10.01 -2.06 -16.25
CA ASP A 493 -9.28 -2.43 -15.05
C ASP A 493 -8.87 -1.20 -14.22
N TYR A 494 -8.04 -1.39 -13.18
CA TYR A 494 -7.57 -0.30 -12.33
C TYR A 494 -6.49 0.58 -12.97
N GLN A 495 -5.95 0.20 -14.13
CA GLN A 495 -4.97 0.97 -14.89
C GLN A 495 -5.62 1.80 -15.99
N GLY A 496 -6.60 1.25 -16.71
CA GLY A 496 -7.24 1.93 -17.83
C GLY A 496 -8.31 1.10 -18.54
N ALA A 497 -8.58 1.47 -19.79
CA ALA A 497 -9.53 0.80 -20.68
C ALA A 497 -8.80 0.20 -21.89
N THR A 498 -8.94 -1.12 -22.08
CA THR A 498 -8.33 -1.85 -23.20
C THR A 498 -9.35 -2.09 -24.31
N ALA A 499 -9.02 -1.69 -25.53
CA ALA A 499 -9.85 -1.82 -26.73
C ALA A 499 -10.02 -3.29 -27.13
N VAL A 500 -11.24 -3.71 -27.45
CA VAL A 500 -11.58 -5.09 -27.85
C VAL A 500 -12.18 -5.14 -29.25
N ALA A 501 -13.29 -4.43 -29.48
CA ALA A 501 -14.00 -4.41 -30.76
C ALA A 501 -14.81 -3.13 -30.91
N ASP A 502 -14.72 -2.48 -32.08
CA ASP A 502 -15.40 -1.21 -32.40
C ASP A 502 -15.24 -0.13 -31.31
N SER A 503 -14.07 -0.15 -30.64
CA SER A 503 -13.77 0.63 -29.45
C SER A 503 -13.51 2.09 -29.79
N SER A 504 -14.38 2.98 -29.31
CA SER A 504 -14.26 4.44 -29.46
C SER A 504 -14.43 5.16 -28.13
N ILE A 505 -13.76 6.30 -27.97
CA ILE A 505 -13.89 7.21 -26.84
C ILE A 505 -14.34 8.56 -27.37
N ALA A 506 -15.44 9.11 -26.85
CA ALA A 506 -15.81 10.50 -27.09
C ALA A 506 -15.40 11.34 -25.88
N LEU A 507 -14.65 12.41 -26.12
CA LEU A 507 -14.16 13.33 -25.11
C LEU A 507 -14.67 14.74 -25.42
N GLU A 508 -15.40 15.33 -24.47
CA GLU A 508 -15.68 16.75 -24.42
C GLU A 508 -14.61 17.39 -23.51
N TYR A 509 -13.85 18.34 -24.03
CA TYR A 509 -12.70 18.92 -23.33
C TYR A 509 -12.66 20.44 -23.50
N ARG A 510 -11.81 21.08 -22.69
CA ARG A 510 -11.38 22.47 -22.78
C ARG A 510 -9.87 22.50 -22.60
N ALA A 511 -9.17 22.70 -23.70
CA ALA A 511 -7.72 22.81 -23.76
C ALA A 511 -7.29 23.22 -25.17
N LYS A 512 -6.08 23.76 -25.29
CA LYS A 512 -5.44 24.00 -26.58
C LYS A 512 -4.81 22.74 -27.15
N HIS A 513 -4.20 21.93 -26.29
CA HIS A 513 -3.56 20.67 -26.62
C HIS A 513 -4.21 19.53 -25.85
N VAL A 514 -4.50 18.43 -26.54
CA VAL A 514 -5.01 17.19 -25.92
C VAL A 514 -4.03 16.07 -26.18
N TYR A 515 -3.64 15.40 -25.11
CA TYR A 515 -2.74 14.27 -25.13
C TYR A 515 -3.48 13.03 -24.63
N ILE A 516 -3.16 11.88 -25.20
CA ILE A 516 -3.66 10.57 -24.76
C ILE A 516 -2.49 9.72 -24.27
N VAL A 517 -2.61 9.18 -23.07
CA VAL A 517 -1.66 8.19 -22.54
C VAL A 517 -2.14 6.81 -22.95
N VAL A 518 -1.38 6.15 -23.82
CA VAL A 518 -1.77 4.87 -24.42
C VAL A 518 -0.58 3.92 -24.52
N GLY A 519 -0.86 2.62 -24.40
CA GLY A 519 0.10 1.55 -24.55
C GLY A 519 -0.40 0.42 -25.44
N GLY A 520 0.53 -0.42 -25.89
CA GLY A 520 0.27 -1.52 -26.83
C GLY A 520 0.79 -1.21 -28.24
N THR A 521 0.39 -2.03 -29.21
CA THR A 521 0.78 -1.84 -30.62
C THR A 521 -0.47 -1.77 -31.48
N GLY A 522 -0.59 -0.71 -32.28
CA GLY A 522 -1.79 -0.47 -33.07
C GLY A 522 -1.88 0.96 -33.63
N SER A 523 -3.09 1.46 -33.79
CA SER A 523 -3.34 2.83 -34.25
C SER A 523 -4.57 3.44 -33.60
N LEU A 524 -4.48 4.74 -33.30
CA LEU A 524 -5.63 5.56 -32.92
C LEU A 524 -6.12 6.33 -34.15
N ARG A 525 -7.40 6.28 -34.44
CA ARG A 525 -8.06 7.17 -35.41
C ARG A 525 -8.76 8.28 -34.65
N VAL A 526 -8.27 9.50 -34.80
CA VAL A 526 -8.74 10.67 -34.06
C VAL A 526 -9.60 11.53 -34.97
N THR A 527 -10.82 11.82 -34.55
CA THR A 527 -11.78 12.64 -35.30
C THR A 527 -12.14 13.87 -34.48
N SER A 528 -11.81 15.06 -34.98
CA SER A 528 -12.16 16.34 -34.36
C SER A 528 -12.82 17.23 -35.42
N GLY A 529 -14.09 17.60 -35.20
CA GLY A 529 -14.89 18.26 -36.23
C GLY A 529 -15.00 17.43 -37.51
N SER A 530 -14.60 18.00 -38.64
CA SER A 530 -14.55 17.32 -39.95
C SER A 530 -13.20 16.67 -40.26
N ALA A 531 -12.18 16.89 -39.41
CA ALA A 531 -10.84 16.37 -39.61
C ALA A 531 -10.70 14.97 -38.99
N THR A 532 -10.02 14.06 -39.69
CA THR A 532 -9.66 12.74 -39.17
C THR A 532 -8.18 12.49 -39.40
N SER A 533 -7.45 12.15 -38.35
CA SER A 533 -6.04 11.76 -38.39
C SER A 533 -5.86 10.35 -37.86
N THR A 534 -4.72 9.71 -38.17
CA THR A 534 -4.35 8.40 -37.64
C THR A 534 -3.00 8.50 -36.98
N VAL A 535 -2.92 8.11 -35.72
CA VAL A 535 -1.70 8.13 -34.90
C VAL A 535 -1.25 6.68 -34.69
N PRO A 536 -0.09 6.26 -35.24
CA PRO A 536 0.46 4.93 -34.98
C PRO A 536 0.97 4.86 -33.53
N ILE A 537 0.64 3.76 -32.84
CA ILE A 537 1.05 3.50 -31.46
C ILE A 537 1.94 2.26 -31.44
N ASP A 538 3.16 2.42 -30.92
CA ASP A 538 4.11 1.34 -30.71
C ASP A 538 5.11 1.71 -29.61
N GLY A 539 5.83 0.73 -29.08
CA GLY A 539 6.86 0.92 -28.06
C GLY A 539 6.30 1.08 -26.63
N PRO A 540 7.11 1.65 -25.70
CA PRO A 540 6.70 1.87 -24.33
C PRO A 540 5.46 2.78 -24.23
N PRO A 541 4.48 2.48 -23.37
CA PRO A 541 3.32 3.35 -23.18
C PRO A 541 3.76 4.76 -22.80
N THR A 542 3.20 5.76 -23.46
CA THR A 542 3.54 7.18 -23.24
C THR A 542 2.40 8.08 -23.72
N LEU A 543 2.58 9.40 -23.58
CA LEU A 543 1.63 10.39 -24.04
C LEU A 543 1.82 10.68 -25.54
N HIS A 544 0.72 10.81 -26.26
CA HIS A 544 0.69 11.19 -27.67
C HIS A 544 -0.23 12.39 -27.85
N GLU A 545 0.24 13.43 -28.51
CA GLU A 545 -0.60 14.57 -28.87
C GLU A 545 -1.61 14.17 -29.96
N ILE A 546 -2.90 14.40 -29.70
CA ILE A 546 -4.00 14.04 -30.61
C ILE A 546 -4.78 15.26 -31.11
N VAL A 547 -4.73 16.38 -30.40
CA VAL A 547 -5.34 17.65 -30.81
C VAL A 547 -4.38 18.79 -30.49
N SER A 548 -4.28 19.72 -31.43
CA SER A 548 -3.58 21.00 -31.30
C SER A 548 -4.41 22.09 -31.97
N THR A 549 -4.94 23.03 -31.19
CA THR A 549 -5.73 24.17 -31.67
C THR A 549 -4.97 25.49 -31.49
N ALA A 550 -5.45 26.55 -32.12
CA ALA A 550 -4.86 27.89 -31.96
C ALA A 550 -5.26 28.53 -30.63
N ASP A 551 -6.53 28.38 -30.26
CA ASP A 551 -7.16 28.98 -29.08
C ASP A 551 -7.54 27.88 -28.05
N ASP A 552 -7.58 28.25 -26.78
CA ASP A 552 -8.14 27.42 -25.70
C ASP A 552 -9.67 27.56 -25.75
N ASP A 553 -10.32 26.60 -26.39
CA ASP A 553 -11.77 26.56 -26.50
C ASP A 553 -12.27 25.14 -26.22
N ARG A 554 -13.57 25.05 -25.99
CA ARG A 554 -14.25 23.77 -25.83
C ARG A 554 -14.23 23.01 -27.14
N GLY A 555 -13.88 21.74 -27.06
CA GLY A 555 -13.78 20.87 -28.20
C GLY A 555 -14.35 19.49 -27.92
N ARG A 556 -14.73 18.83 -29.01
CA ARG A 556 -15.11 17.43 -29.02
C ARG A 556 -14.15 16.63 -29.88
N VAL A 557 -13.62 15.54 -29.33
CA VAL A 557 -12.79 14.59 -30.07
C VAL A 557 -13.30 13.17 -29.87
N VAL A 558 -13.36 12.41 -30.97
CA VAL A 558 -13.69 10.98 -30.94
C VAL A 558 -12.46 10.18 -31.37
N VAL A 559 -11.97 9.33 -30.47
CA VAL A 559 -10.79 8.49 -30.68
C VAL A 559 -11.23 7.04 -30.82
N ALA A 560 -11.06 6.46 -32.00
CA ALA A 560 -11.23 5.02 -32.21
C ALA A 560 -9.89 4.29 -32.04
N ALA A 561 -9.84 3.33 -31.13
CA ALA A 561 -8.64 2.58 -30.79
C ALA A 561 -8.66 1.19 -31.43
N SER A 562 -7.57 0.78 -32.06
CA SER A 562 -7.43 -0.59 -32.56
C SER A 562 -7.43 -1.60 -31.40
N PRO A 563 -7.95 -2.83 -31.59
CA PRO A 563 -7.97 -3.87 -30.56
C PRO A 563 -6.58 -4.10 -29.94
N GLY A 564 -6.54 -4.25 -28.61
CA GLY A 564 -5.31 -4.49 -27.86
C GLY A 564 -4.61 -3.23 -27.33
N LEU A 565 -4.99 -2.02 -27.79
CA LEU A 565 -4.50 -0.79 -27.19
C LEU A 565 -5.15 -0.55 -25.83
N GLN A 566 -4.35 -0.19 -24.83
CA GLN A 566 -4.82 0.22 -23.51
C GLN A 566 -4.66 1.72 -23.34
N VAL A 567 -5.77 2.41 -23.10
CA VAL A 567 -5.82 3.86 -22.84
C VAL A 567 -5.89 4.09 -21.34
N PHE A 568 -4.99 4.92 -20.82
CA PHE A 568 -4.82 5.18 -19.38
C PHE A 568 -5.51 6.47 -18.95
N SER A 569 -5.18 7.58 -19.62
CA SER A 569 -5.80 8.89 -19.37
C SER A 569 -5.75 9.82 -20.59
N PHE A 570 -6.50 10.92 -20.51
CA PHE A 570 -6.28 12.11 -21.31
C PHE A 570 -5.73 13.24 -20.43
N THR A 571 -4.73 13.94 -20.95
CA THR A 571 -4.08 15.09 -20.31
C THR A 571 -4.03 16.27 -21.26
N TYR A 572 -3.75 17.47 -20.74
CA TYR A 572 -4.05 18.72 -21.43
C TYR A 572 -2.89 19.72 -21.37
N GLY A 573 -2.89 20.68 -22.27
CA GLY A 573 -1.89 21.74 -22.33
C GLY A 573 -2.28 22.92 -23.18
#